data_AF-A0A972LYK6-F1
#
_entry.id   AF-A0A972LYK6-F1
#
_cell.length_a   1.000
_cell.length_b   1.000
_cell.length_c   1.000
_cell.angle_alpha   90.00
_cell.angle_beta   90.00
_cell.angle_gamma   90.00
#
_symmetry.space_group_name_H-M   'P 1'
#
loop_
_entity.id
_entity.type
_entity.pdbx_description
1 polymer ?
#
loop_
_entity_poly.entity_id
_entity_poly.type
_entity_poly.pdbx_seq_one_letter_code
_entity_poly.pdbx_strand_id
1 'polypeptide(L)'
;MQIISNILLTIGAIFMVIGTLGMWYRKHYMEKLHFLTISDTVGMLLFLLGVIFQFHDIWKTIFMLLLYAILGPMTSHILARAFYLRRD
;
A
#
# COMPACT_ATOMS: atom_id res chain seq x y z
N MET A 1 14.08 -18.61 6.29
CA MET A 1 13.76 -17.30 5.67
C MET A 1 12.59 -17.38 4.69
N GLN A 2 12.53 -18.38 3.79
CA GLN A 2 11.47 -18.47 2.76
C GLN A 2 10.03 -18.60 3.31
N ILE A 3 9.84 -19.30 4.42
CA ILE A 3 8.51 -19.42 5.06
C ILE A 3 8.01 -18.04 5.53
N ILE A 4 8.87 -17.27 6.18
CA ILE A 4 8.56 -15.92 6.67
C ILE A 4 8.25 -14.98 5.49
N SER A 5 9.07 -15.06 4.43
CA SER A 5 8.84 -14.33 3.18
C SER A 5 7.45 -14.62 2.60
N ASN A 6 7.11 -15.90 2.42
CA ASN A 6 5.83 -16.30 1.85
C ASN A 6 4.64 -15.85 2.71
N ILE A 7 4.76 -15.91 4.04
CA ILE A 7 3.74 -15.40 4.95
C ILE A 7 3.54 -13.89 4.76
N LEU A 8 4.62 -13.11 4.75
CA LEU A 8 4.54 -11.65 4.55
C LEU A 8 3.95 -11.28 3.18
N LEU A 9 4.37 -11.95 2.11
CA LEU A 9 3.85 -11.76 0.77
C LEU A 9 2.35 -12.05 0.71
N THR A 10 1.92 -13.15 1.32
CA THR A 10 0.51 -13.56 1.33
C THR A 10 -0.34 -12.60 2.15
N ILE A 11 0.13 -12.19 3.33
CA ILE A 11 -0.60 -11.22 4.17
C ILE A 11 -0.68 -9.86 3.47
N GLY A 12 0.42 -9.39 2.86
CA GLY A 12 0.43 -8.15 2.08
C GLY A 12 -0.58 -8.18 0.93
N ALA A 13 -0.60 -9.28 0.18
CA ALA A 13 -1.57 -9.48 -0.90
C ALA A 13 -3.03 -9.53 -0.39
N ILE A 14 -3.29 -10.22 0.72
CA ILE A 14 -4.62 -10.26 1.34
C ILE A 14 -5.05 -8.86 1.77
N PHE A 15 -4.16 -8.06 2.38
CA PHE A 15 -4.45 -6.68 2.75
C PHE A 15 -4.78 -5.80 1.53
N MET A 16 -4.07 -5.98 0.41
CA MET A 16 -4.38 -5.29 -0.85
C MET A 16 -5.77 -5.66 -1.37
N VAL A 17 -6.12 -6.95 -1.37
CA VAL A 17 -7.43 -7.42 -1.82
C VAL A 17 -8.55 -6.91 -0.91
N ILE A 18 -8.41 -7.06 0.41
CA ILE A 18 -9.42 -6.62 1.38
C ILE A 18 -9.62 -5.11 1.33
N GLY A 19 -8.54 -4.33 1.27
CA GLY A 19 -8.65 -2.87 1.22
C GLY A 19 -9.26 -2.37 -0.10
N THR A 20 -8.96 -3.01 -1.22
CA THR A 20 -9.60 -2.70 -2.52
C THR A 20 -11.09 -3.06 -2.52
N LEU A 21 -11.47 -4.21 -1.96
CA LEU A 21 -12.87 -4.59 -1.77
C LEU A 21 -13.60 -3.63 -0.81
N GLY A 22 -12.93 -3.21 0.26
CA GLY A 22 -13.42 -2.21 1.20
C GLY A 22 -13.70 -0.87 0.51
N MET A 23 -12.80 -0.42 -0.37
CA MET A 23 -13.03 0.77 -1.22
C MET A 23 -14.28 0.60 -2.10
N TRP A 24 -14.48 -0.57 -2.70
CA TRP A 24 -15.64 -0.79 -3.58
C TRP A 24 -16.97 -0.79 -2.84
N TYR A 25 -16.99 -1.29 -1.60
CA TYR A 25 -18.19 -1.36 -0.77
C TYR A 25 -18.66 0.00 -0.22
N ARG A 26 -17.74 0.94 0.06
CA ARG A 26 -18.09 2.23 0.69
C ARG A 26 -18.75 3.19 -0.28
N LYS A 27 -19.66 4.05 0.21
CA LYS A 27 -20.39 5.02 -0.61
C LYS A 27 -19.72 6.39 -0.68
N HIS A 28 -19.07 6.84 0.40
CA HIS A 28 -18.45 8.17 0.47
C HIS A 28 -17.01 8.18 -0.07
N TYR A 29 -16.64 9.19 -0.86
CA TYR A 29 -15.32 9.30 -1.48
C TYR A 29 -14.16 9.32 -0.48
N MET A 30 -14.30 10.03 0.65
CA MET A 30 -13.24 10.09 1.67
C MET A 30 -13.02 8.73 2.35
N GLU A 31 -14.10 7.97 2.57
CA GLU A 31 -13.98 6.60 3.05
C GLU A 31 -13.30 5.70 2.01
N LYS A 32 -13.70 5.80 0.73
CA LYS A 32 -13.05 5.06 -0.37
C LYS A 32 -11.55 5.34 -0.42
N LEU A 33 -11.17 6.61 -0.35
CA LEU A 33 -9.77 7.06 -0.33
C LEU A 33 -9.02 6.50 0.88
N HIS A 34 -9.61 6.54 2.07
CA HIS A 34 -9.00 5.98 3.27
C HIS A 34 -8.71 4.48 3.15
N PHE A 35 -9.69 3.69 2.68
CA PHE A 35 -9.50 2.26 2.44
C PHE A 35 -8.45 1.99 1.36
N LEU A 36 -8.46 2.77 0.27
CA LEU A 36 -7.47 2.66 -0.81
C LEU A 36 -6.06 2.97 -0.31
N THR A 37 -5.87 4.07 0.43
CA THR A 37 -4.57 4.48 0.95
C THR A 37 -4.00 3.45 1.92
N ILE A 38 -4.81 2.91 2.84
CA ILE A 38 -4.35 1.87 3.78
C ILE A 38 -3.97 0.60 3.01
N SER A 39 -4.79 0.21 2.03
CA SER A 39 -4.54 -0.97 1.19
C SER A 39 -3.21 -0.87 0.45
N ASP A 40 -2.97 0.28 -0.17
CA ASP A 40 -1.77 0.56 -0.97
C ASP A 40 -0.54 0.65 -0.05
N THR A 41 -0.57 1.51 0.97
CA THR A 41 0.56 1.72 1.87
C THR A 41 0.93 0.47 2.69
N VAL A 42 0.00 -0.06 3.47
CA VAL A 42 0.26 -1.18 4.38
C VAL A 42 0.48 -2.46 3.58
N GLY A 43 -0.37 -2.73 2.58
CA GLY A 43 -0.26 -3.91 1.73
C GLY A 43 1.10 -3.98 1.02
N MET A 44 1.53 -2.88 0.39
CA MET A 44 2.79 -2.82 -0.33
C MET A 44 4.00 -2.86 0.60
N LEU A 45 3.94 -2.24 1.79
CA LEU A 45 5.01 -2.32 2.78
C LEU A 45 5.21 -3.76 3.26
N LEU A 46 4.14 -4.48 3.61
CA LEU A 46 4.24 -5.90 4.02
C LEU A 46 4.76 -6.77 2.87
N PHE A 47 4.30 -6.51 1.64
CA PHE A 47 4.75 -7.23 0.46
C PHE A 47 6.25 -7.03 0.21
N LEU A 48 6.73 -5.77 0.18
CA LEU A 48 8.13 -5.44 -0.01
C LEU A 48 9.03 -5.98 1.10
N LEU A 49 8.57 -5.98 2.36
CA LEU A 49 9.27 -6.64 3.46
C LEU A 49 9.42 -8.15 3.22
N GLY A 50 8.39 -8.81 2.67
CA GLY A 50 8.48 -10.22 2.27
C GLY A 50 9.51 -10.46 1.17
N VAL A 51 9.57 -9.57 0.17
CA VAL A 51 10.53 -9.61 -0.94
C VAL A 51 11.99 -9.53 -0.47
N ILE A 52 12.28 -8.74 0.59
CA ILE A 52 13.65 -8.62 1.16
C ILE A 52 14.23 -9.98 1.54
N PHE A 53 13.38 -10.90 2.03
CA PHE A 53 13.82 -12.23 2.47
C PHE A 53 13.98 -13.25 1.34
N GLN A 54 13.61 -12.90 0.10
CA GLN A 54 13.64 -13.80 -1.06
C GLN A 54 14.75 -13.44 -2.06
N PHE A 55 15.12 -12.17 -2.16
CA PHE A 55 16.13 -11.67 -3.10
C PHE A 55 17.50 -11.44 -2.44
N HIS A 56 18.56 -11.65 -3.21
CA HIS A 56 19.94 -11.36 -2.76
C HIS A 56 20.25 -9.85 -2.72
N ASP A 57 19.64 -9.06 -3.60
CA ASP A 57 19.87 -7.61 -3.71
C ASP A 57 19.02 -6.81 -2.71
N ILE A 58 19.32 -6.97 -1.42
CA ILE A 58 18.60 -6.32 -0.32
C ILE A 58 18.56 -4.79 -0.47
N TRP A 59 19.65 -4.19 -0.97
CA TRP A 59 19.77 -2.73 -1.13
C TRP A 59 18.72 -2.13 -2.07
N LYS A 60 18.41 -2.80 -3.18
CA LYS A 60 17.40 -2.33 -4.14
C LYS A 60 16.02 -2.33 -3.50
N THR A 61 15.70 -3.39 -2.75
CA THR A 61 14.41 -3.54 -2.09
C THR A 61 14.23 -2.54 -0.95
N ILE A 62 15.28 -2.29 -0.15
CA ILE A 62 15.27 -1.24 0.88
C ILE A 62 15.06 0.14 0.24
N PHE A 63 15.74 0.43 -0.87
CA PHE A 63 15.57 1.69 -1.58
C PHE A 63 14.13 1.87 -2.09
N MET A 64 13.54 0.82 -2.68
CA MET A 64 12.12 0.84 -3.08
C MET A 64 11.18 1.05 -1.89
N LEU A 65 11.45 0.41 -0.74
CA LEU A 65 10.64 0.54 0.47
C LEU A 65 10.68 1.98 1.00
N LEU A 66 11.85 2.62 1.04
CA LEU A 66 12.00 4.02 1.44
C LEU A 66 11.28 4.97 0.48
N LEU A 67 11.45 4.78 -0.84
CA LEU A 67 10.75 5.57 -1.83
C LEU A 67 9.23 5.46 -1.66
N TYR A 68 8.73 4.24 -1.46
CA TYR A 68 7.31 4.00 -1.32
C TYR A 68 6.74 4.57 -0.01
N ALA A 69 7.50 4.52 1.09
CA ALA A 69 7.12 5.11 2.36
C ALA A 69 6.94 6.64 2.30
N ILE A 70 7.64 7.32 1.37
CA ILE A 70 7.51 8.77 1.15
C ILE A 70 6.41 9.06 0.10
N LEU A 71 6.42 8.32 -1.01
CA LEU A 71 5.51 8.55 -2.12
C LEU A 71 4.06 8.21 -1.76
N GLY A 72 3.81 7.17 -0.95
CA GLY A 72 2.45 6.77 -0.54
C GLY A 72 1.68 7.88 0.21
N PRO A 73 2.24 8.49 1.25
CA PRO A 73 1.62 9.65 1.91
C PRO A 73 1.46 10.86 0.99
N MET A 74 2.45 11.12 0.11
CA MET A 74 2.40 12.23 -0.84
C MET A 74 1.25 12.07 -1.85
N THR A 75 1.11 10.90 -2.47
CA THR A 75 0.01 10.62 -3.42
C THR A 75 -1.35 10.74 -2.73
N SER A 76 -1.47 10.20 -1.51
CA SER A 76 -2.70 10.28 -0.72
C SER A 76 -3.11 11.72 -0.42
N HIS A 77 -2.15 12.55 -0.01
CA HIS A 77 -2.40 13.97 0.25
C HIS A 77 -2.81 14.73 -1.02
N ILE A 78 -2.13 14.48 -2.15
CA ILE A 78 -2.46 15.11 -3.44
C ILE A 78 -3.84 14.68 -3.93
N LEU A 79 -4.17 13.38 -3.86
CA LEU A 79 -5.49 12.88 -4.23
C LEU A 79 -6.59 13.50 -3.35
N ALA A 80 -6.41 13.50 -2.03
CA ALA A 80 -7.39 14.09 -1.11
C ALA A 80 -7.64 15.57 -1.43
N ARG A 81 -6.57 16.34 -1.66
CA ARG A 81 -6.67 17.76 -2.06
C ARG A 81 -7.34 17.94 -3.42
N ALA A 82 -7.02 17.10 -4.42
CA ALA A 82 -7.64 17.16 -5.73
C ALA A 82 -9.14 16.87 -5.67
N PHE A 83 -9.56 15.90 -4.84
CA PHE A 83 -10.98 15.62 -4.61
C PHE A 83 -11.70 16.75 -3.89
N TYR A 84 -11.04 17.42 -2.96
CA TYR A 84 -11.60 18.59 -2.29
C TYR A 84 -11.81 19.76 -3.27
N LEU A 85 -10.80 20.08 -4.10
CA LEU A 85 -10.85 21.18 -5.07
C LEU A 85 -11.80 20.95 -6.25
N ARG A 86 -12.11 19.70 -6.59
CA ARG A 86 -13.03 19.35 -7.69
C ARG A 86 -14.51 19.40 -7.27
N ARG A 87 -14.80 19.75 -6.01
CA ARG A 87 -16.17 19.83 -5.48
C ARG A 87 -16.83 21.21 -5.66
N ASP A 88 -16.11 22.14 -6.28
CA ASP A 88 -16.55 23.46 -6.74
C ASP A 88 -16.65 23.47 -8.28
#